data_AF-A0A671PHK7-F1
#
_entry.id   AF-A0A671PHK7-F1
#
_cell.length_a   1.000
_cell.length_b   1.000
_cell.length_c   1.000
_cell.angle_alpha   90.00
_cell.angle_beta   90.00
_cell.angle_gamma   90.00
#
_symmetry.space_group_name_H-M   'P 1'
#
loop_
_entity.id
_entity.type
_entity.pdbx_description
1 polymer ?
#
loop_
_entity_poly.entity_id
_entity_poly.type
_entity_poly.pdbx_seq_one_letter_code
_entity_poly.pdbx_strand_id
1 'polypeptide(L)'
;IYIFSFFSFVRSMVTAQRWKGLTIKDVPEKGRGVFTKRRFEQGEVVCEYHGRLVSREEGLAIHASSPDMNPGHLLFYKNKRNEAMCIDAHEESCQCHPLSIIYGRLINHSSKRANIRPRLFIHNDRDVILFITLRDILVNEELRYDYGIPHVPWPTL
;
A
#
# COMPACT_ATOMS: atom_id res chain seq x y z
N ILE A 1 5.46 9.72 26.10
CA ILE A 1 4.24 8.88 26.28
C ILE A 1 3.45 8.76 24.97
N TYR A 2 3.10 9.86 24.30
CA TYR A 2 2.34 9.85 23.03
C TYR A 2 3.02 9.10 21.86
N ILE A 3 4.31 9.33 21.61
CA ILE A 3 5.05 8.67 20.52
C ILE A 3 5.10 7.15 20.72
N PHE A 4 5.40 6.69 21.95
CA PHE A 4 5.46 5.27 22.28
C PHE A 4 4.09 4.58 22.09
N SER A 5 3.01 5.23 22.52
CA SER A 5 1.64 4.74 22.33
C SER A 5 1.25 4.66 20.85
N PHE A 6 1.59 5.68 20.05
CA PHE A 6 1.36 5.68 18.60
C PHE A 6 2.07 4.51 17.91
N PHE A 7 3.34 4.28 18.21
CA PHE A 7 4.08 3.14 17.65
C PHE A 7 3.50 1.80 18.10
N SER A 8 3.08 1.67 19.36
CA SER A 8 2.41 0.45 19.84
C SER A 8 1.10 0.19 19.09
N PHE A 9 0.28 1.22 18.89
CA PHE A 9 -0.97 1.12 18.15
C PHE A 9 -0.75 0.72 16.69
N VAL A 10 0.17 1.38 15.98
CA VAL A 10 0.50 1.04 14.59
C VAL A 10 1.01 -0.41 14.47
N ARG A 11 1.90 -0.85 15.36
CA ARG A 11 2.37 -2.23 15.41
C ARG A 11 1.22 -3.22 15.61
N SER A 12 0.26 -2.90 16.46
CA SER A 12 -0.92 -3.76 16.67
C SER A 12 -1.78 -3.89 15.40
N MET A 13 -1.94 -2.80 14.65
CA MET A 13 -2.69 -2.80 13.39
C MET A 13 -1.99 -3.60 12.29
N VAL A 14 -0.67 -3.47 12.19
CA VAL A 14 0.18 -4.26 11.27
C VAL A 14 0.11 -5.75 11.61
N THR A 15 0.24 -6.13 12.89
CA THR A 15 0.13 -7.54 13.28
C THR A 15 -1.26 -8.12 12.99
N ALA A 16 -2.33 -7.35 13.18
CA ALA A 16 -3.69 -7.82 12.99
C ALA A 16 -4.23 -7.66 11.56
N GLN A 17 -3.53 -6.92 10.69
CA GLN A 17 -4.03 -6.45 9.39
C GLN A 17 -5.47 -5.91 9.43
N ARG A 18 -5.82 -5.21 10.51
CA ARG A 18 -7.19 -4.72 10.75
C ARG A 18 -7.26 -3.20 10.59
N TRP A 19 -7.51 -2.77 9.36
CA TRP A 19 -7.59 -1.37 8.97
C TRP A 19 -9.04 -0.86 9.01
N LYS A 20 -9.33 0.12 9.85
CA LYS A 20 -10.68 0.66 10.06
C LYS A 20 -10.91 1.93 9.25
N GLY A 21 -12.18 2.22 8.98
CA GLY A 21 -12.56 3.46 8.30
C GLY A 21 -12.37 3.41 6.79
N LEU A 22 -12.28 2.21 6.21
CA LEU A 22 -12.12 1.98 4.78
C LEU A 22 -13.29 1.19 4.20
N THR A 23 -13.53 1.37 2.92
CA THR A 23 -14.50 0.60 2.14
C THR A 23 -14.05 0.50 0.70
N ILE A 24 -14.45 -0.57 0.03
CA ILE A 24 -14.22 -0.75 -1.40
C ILE A 24 -15.48 -0.30 -2.15
N LYS A 25 -15.30 0.38 -3.27
CA LYS A 25 -16.36 0.72 -4.22
C LYS A 25 -15.85 0.47 -5.64
N ASP A 26 -16.78 0.23 -6.57
CA ASP A 26 -16.45 0.25 -7.99
C ASP A 26 -16.17 1.69 -8.44
N VAL A 27 -15.16 1.82 -9.28
CA VAL A 27 -14.68 3.06 -9.88
C VAL A 27 -14.71 2.86 -11.39
N PRO A 28 -15.51 3.64 -12.13
CA PRO A 28 -15.59 3.53 -13.59
C PRO A 28 -14.20 3.53 -14.22
N GLU A 29 -13.97 2.61 -15.16
CA GLU A 29 -12.71 2.45 -15.92
C GLU A 29 -11.47 2.05 -15.11
N LYS A 30 -11.54 2.01 -13.77
CA LYS A 30 -10.42 1.66 -12.88
C LYS A 30 -10.66 0.38 -12.07
N GLY A 31 -11.84 -0.23 -12.19
CA GLY A 31 -12.21 -1.41 -11.43
C GLY A 31 -12.59 -1.04 -10.00
N ARG A 32 -11.88 -1.56 -9.00
CA ARG A 32 -12.17 -1.28 -7.57
C ARG A 32 -11.31 -0.12 -7.07
N GLY A 33 -11.81 0.61 -6.08
CA GLY A 33 -11.06 1.65 -5.38
C GLY A 33 -11.37 1.67 -3.89
N VAL A 34 -10.43 2.17 -3.08
CA VAL A 34 -10.60 2.31 -1.64
C VAL A 34 -11.07 3.71 -1.28
N PHE A 35 -12.12 3.80 -0.48
CA PHE A 35 -12.73 5.04 -0.01
C PHE A 35 -12.76 5.10 1.51
N THR A 36 -12.74 6.31 2.04
CA THR A 36 -12.84 6.55 3.48
C THR A 36 -14.29 6.47 3.99
N LYS A 37 -14.48 5.86 5.17
CA LYS A 37 -15.75 5.84 5.94
C LYS A 37 -15.75 6.82 7.11
N ARG A 38 -14.62 7.46 7.38
CA ARG A 38 -14.43 8.49 8.40
C ARG A 38 -13.43 9.52 7.91
N ARG A 39 -13.31 10.64 8.62
CA ARG A 39 -12.19 11.57 8.42
C ARG A 39 -10.88 10.91 8.84
N PHE A 40 -9.82 11.16 8.06
CA PHE A 40 -8.44 10.94 8.45
C PHE A 40 -7.73 12.29 8.54
N GLU A 41 -6.90 12.47 9.56
CA GLU A 41 -6.09 13.67 9.73
C GLU A 41 -4.80 13.59 8.91
N GLN A 42 -4.21 14.74 8.56
CA GLN A 42 -2.89 14.80 7.93
C GLN A 42 -1.83 14.06 8.76
N GLY A 43 -1.04 13.19 8.11
CA GLY A 43 -0.01 12.41 8.77
C GLY A 43 -0.52 11.12 9.44
N GLU A 44 -1.81 10.81 9.36
CA GLU A 44 -2.40 9.60 9.91
C GLU A 44 -2.07 8.36 9.06
N VAL A 45 -1.84 7.22 9.72
CA VAL A 45 -1.67 5.92 9.07
C VAL A 45 -3.02 5.40 8.60
N VAL A 46 -3.08 5.00 7.33
CA VAL A 46 -4.32 4.54 6.68
C VAL A 46 -4.39 3.01 6.67
N CYS A 47 -3.47 2.38 5.93
CA CYS A 47 -3.31 0.94 5.89
C CYS A 47 -1.93 0.54 5.38
N GLU A 48 -1.59 -0.73 5.52
CA GLU A 48 -0.42 -1.32 4.90
C GLU A 48 -0.67 -1.63 3.42
N TYR A 49 0.37 -1.47 2.61
CA TYR A 49 0.50 -2.16 1.34
C TYR A 49 0.98 -3.58 1.64
N HIS A 50 0.05 -4.46 1.99
CA HIS A 50 0.36 -5.80 2.49
C HIS A 50 0.56 -6.78 1.35
N GLY A 51 1.61 -7.60 1.44
CA GLY A 51 1.96 -8.60 0.44
C GLY A 51 3.22 -9.39 0.83
N ARG A 52 3.70 -10.21 -0.08
CA ARG A 52 4.94 -10.98 0.06
C ARG A 52 6.14 -10.08 -0.22
N LEU A 53 7.14 -10.11 0.66
CA LEU A 53 8.40 -9.41 0.42
C LEU A 53 9.27 -10.26 -0.50
N VAL A 54 9.72 -9.67 -1.60
CA VAL A 54 10.56 -10.31 -2.61
C VAL A 54 11.66 -9.34 -3.04
N SER A 55 12.72 -9.84 -3.69
CA SER A 55 13.72 -8.96 -4.29
C SER A 55 13.13 -8.19 -5.47
N ARG A 56 13.80 -7.11 -5.90
CA ARG A 56 13.40 -6.40 -7.13
C ARG A 56 13.40 -7.35 -8.33
N GLU A 57 14.40 -8.20 -8.45
CA GLU A 57 14.58 -9.13 -9.56
C GLU A 57 13.42 -10.14 -9.62
N GLU A 58 13.01 -10.68 -8.47
CA GLU A 58 11.85 -11.56 -8.38
C GLU A 58 10.55 -10.81 -8.75
N GLY A 59 10.36 -9.58 -8.24
CA GLY A 59 9.20 -8.75 -8.62
C GLY A 59 9.13 -8.46 -10.12
N LEU A 60 10.25 -8.18 -10.76
CA LEU A 60 10.33 -8.00 -12.22
C LEU A 60 10.03 -9.31 -12.98
N ALA A 61 10.51 -10.45 -12.48
CA ALA A 61 10.21 -11.76 -13.07
C ALA A 61 8.72 -12.09 -12.99
N ILE A 62 8.06 -11.81 -11.85
CA ILE A 62 6.60 -11.96 -11.67
C ILE A 62 5.83 -11.07 -12.65
N HIS A 63 6.26 -9.81 -12.81
CA HIS A 63 5.64 -8.90 -13.77
C HIS A 63 5.74 -9.43 -15.20
N ALA A 64 6.93 -9.90 -15.60
CA ALA A 64 7.18 -10.41 -16.94
C ALA A 64 6.41 -11.71 -17.24
N SER A 65 6.21 -12.57 -16.23
CA SER A 65 5.48 -13.83 -16.39
C SER A 65 3.96 -13.71 -16.27
N SER A 66 3.46 -12.55 -15.83
CA SER A 66 2.02 -12.31 -15.56
C SER A 66 1.51 -11.08 -16.31
N PRO A 67 1.37 -11.13 -17.66
CA PRO A 67 1.03 -9.96 -18.47
C PRO A 67 -0.34 -9.35 -18.15
N ASP A 68 -1.28 -10.18 -17.67
CA ASP A 68 -2.63 -9.74 -17.29
C ASP A 68 -2.72 -9.22 -15.84
N MET A 69 -1.63 -9.29 -15.08
CA MET A 69 -1.60 -8.80 -13.70
C MET A 69 -1.69 -7.28 -13.68
N ASN A 70 -2.51 -6.75 -12.78
CA ASN A 70 -2.53 -5.33 -12.48
C ASN A 70 -1.14 -4.87 -12.00
N PRO A 71 -0.46 -3.94 -12.71
CA PRO A 71 0.85 -3.43 -12.28
C PRO A 71 0.83 -2.81 -10.87
N GLY A 72 -0.34 -2.34 -10.42
CA GLY A 72 -0.58 -1.84 -9.07
C GLY A 72 -0.56 -2.91 -7.97
N HIS A 73 -0.32 -4.18 -8.29
CA HIS A 73 -0.09 -5.24 -7.31
C HIS A 73 1.39 -5.43 -6.95
N LEU A 74 2.32 -4.77 -7.65
CA LEU A 74 3.73 -4.73 -7.28
C LEU A 74 4.12 -3.34 -6.78
N LEU A 75 4.73 -3.28 -5.61
CA LEU A 75 5.29 -2.03 -5.06
C LEU A 75 6.80 -2.17 -4.91
N PHE A 76 7.54 -1.48 -5.77
CA PHE A 76 9.00 -1.40 -5.71
C PHE A 76 9.45 -0.29 -4.76
N TYR A 77 10.42 -0.57 -3.90
CA TYR A 77 10.94 0.39 -2.92
C TYR A 77 12.42 0.14 -2.63
N LYS A 78 13.06 1.05 -1.89
CA LYS A 78 14.38 0.83 -1.30
C LYS A 78 14.25 0.65 0.21
N ASN A 79 14.87 -0.39 0.75
CA ASN A 79 14.87 -0.63 2.19
C ASN A 79 15.87 0.29 2.94
N LYS A 80 16.00 0.12 4.26
CA LYS A 80 16.93 0.92 5.08
C LYS A 80 18.40 0.75 4.72
N ARG A 81 18.77 -0.36 4.07
CA ARG A 81 20.11 -0.64 3.55
C ARG A 81 20.31 -0.15 2.11
N ASN A 82 19.34 0.58 1.57
CA ASN A 82 19.32 1.06 0.18
C ASN A 82 19.27 -0.09 -0.86
N GLU A 83 18.88 -1.29 -0.44
CA GLU A 83 18.65 -2.43 -1.32
C GLU A 83 17.30 -2.27 -2.02
N ALA A 84 17.24 -2.60 -3.31
CA ALA A 84 16.00 -2.52 -4.07
C ALA A 84 15.15 -3.77 -3.82
N MET A 85 13.92 -3.55 -3.36
CA MET A 85 13.00 -4.57 -2.90
C MET A 85 11.64 -4.40 -3.58
N CYS A 86 10.78 -5.41 -3.48
CA CYS A 86 9.41 -5.36 -3.97
C CYS A 86 8.45 -6.01 -2.95
N ILE A 87 7.24 -5.45 -2.84
CA ILE A 87 6.10 -6.12 -2.22
C ILE A 87 5.19 -6.62 -3.34
N ASP A 88 5.03 -7.94 -3.39
CA ASP A 88 4.10 -8.66 -4.25
C ASP A 88 2.76 -8.85 -3.53
N ALA A 89 1.73 -8.12 -3.97
CA ALA A 89 0.36 -8.20 -3.47
C ALA A 89 -0.59 -8.82 -4.51
N HIS A 90 -0.09 -9.75 -5.33
CA HIS A 90 -0.89 -10.44 -6.34
C HIS A 90 -2.08 -11.18 -5.73
N GLU A 91 -1.82 -11.98 -4.68
CA GLU A 91 -2.82 -12.76 -3.96
C GLU A 91 -3.90 -11.89 -3.32
N GLU A 92 -5.16 -12.28 -3.50
CA GLU A 92 -6.30 -11.55 -2.93
C GLU A 92 -6.45 -11.77 -1.41
N SER A 93 -5.85 -12.85 -0.89
CA SER A 93 -5.94 -13.25 0.51
C SER A 93 -4.55 -13.44 1.14
N CYS A 94 -4.38 -13.04 2.41
CA CYS A 94 -3.19 -13.47 3.16
C CYS A 94 -3.45 -14.83 3.80
N GLN A 95 -2.53 -15.78 3.63
CA GLN A 95 -2.54 -17.04 4.40
C GLN A 95 -2.50 -16.79 5.92
N CYS A 96 -1.82 -15.71 6.33
CA CYS A 96 -1.69 -15.26 7.70
C CYS A 96 -2.95 -14.59 8.28
N HIS A 97 -3.78 -14.00 7.42
CA HIS A 97 -5.00 -13.27 7.77
C HIS A 97 -6.09 -13.54 6.74
N PRO A 98 -6.61 -14.79 6.65
CA PRO A 98 -7.45 -15.23 5.53
C PRO A 98 -8.80 -14.51 5.45
N LEU A 99 -9.23 -13.87 6.54
CA LEU A 99 -10.49 -13.10 6.61
C LEU A 99 -10.27 -11.59 6.43
N SER A 100 -9.03 -11.13 6.28
CA SER A 100 -8.70 -9.71 6.16
C SER A 100 -8.73 -9.26 4.72
N ILE A 101 -9.38 -8.12 4.48
CA ILE A 101 -9.30 -7.41 3.21
C ILE A 101 -7.93 -6.72 3.12
N ILE A 102 -7.18 -7.01 2.06
CA ILE A 102 -5.92 -6.34 1.75
C ILE A 102 -6.24 -5.03 1.02
N TYR A 103 -6.49 -3.96 1.76
CA TYR A 103 -6.88 -2.67 1.16
C TYR A 103 -5.78 -2.07 0.28
N GLY A 104 -4.52 -2.18 0.69
CA GLY A 104 -3.40 -1.48 0.03
C GLY A 104 -3.27 -1.77 -1.47
N ARG A 105 -3.49 -3.03 -1.89
CA ARG A 105 -3.42 -3.45 -3.31
C ARG A 105 -4.55 -2.88 -4.18
N LEU A 106 -5.61 -2.36 -3.56
CA LEU A 106 -6.79 -1.81 -4.25
C LEU A 106 -6.78 -0.28 -4.33
N ILE A 107 -5.71 0.37 -3.85
CA ILE A 107 -5.60 1.83 -3.85
C ILE A 107 -5.12 2.27 -5.23
N ASN A 108 -5.94 3.06 -5.91
CA ASN A 108 -5.67 3.49 -7.28
C ASN A 108 -4.54 4.52 -7.38
N HIS A 109 -3.92 4.54 -8.55
CA HIS A 109 -2.93 5.54 -8.93
C HIS A 109 -3.53 6.93 -9.15
N SER A 110 -2.82 7.97 -8.72
CA SER A 110 -2.93 9.33 -9.28
C SER A 110 -1.73 10.19 -8.92
N SER A 111 -0.92 10.61 -9.89
CA SER A 111 0.16 11.59 -9.66
C SER A 111 -0.37 13.00 -9.35
N LYS A 112 -1.54 13.38 -9.88
CA LYS A 112 -2.13 14.73 -9.71
C LYS A 112 -3.01 14.88 -8.47
N ARG A 113 -3.66 13.80 -8.05
CA ARG A 113 -4.66 13.80 -6.95
C ARG A 113 -4.29 12.79 -5.86
N ALA A 114 -3.01 12.48 -5.70
CA ALA A 114 -2.53 11.71 -4.56
C ALA A 114 -2.91 12.42 -3.26
N ASN A 115 -3.52 11.69 -2.34
CA ASN A 115 -3.86 12.17 -1.00
C ASN A 115 -3.22 11.32 0.11
N ILE A 116 -2.54 10.24 -0.26
CA ILE A 116 -1.69 9.41 0.60
C ILE A 116 -0.36 9.13 -0.09
N ARG A 117 0.66 8.76 0.70
CA ARG A 117 1.97 8.31 0.20
C ARG A 117 2.44 7.06 0.94
N PRO A 118 3.18 6.15 0.27
CA PRO A 118 3.82 5.03 0.94
C PRO A 118 4.99 5.54 1.81
N ARG A 119 5.22 4.87 2.93
CA ARG A 119 6.38 5.10 3.80
C ARG A 119 6.87 3.79 4.40
N LEU A 120 8.18 3.60 4.41
CA LEU A 120 8.83 2.44 4.99
C LEU A 120 8.84 2.48 6.52
N PHE A 121 8.44 1.37 7.12
CA PHE A 121 8.47 1.05 8.54
C PHE A 121 9.12 -0.31 8.75
N ILE A 122 9.64 -0.53 9.96
CA ILE A 122 10.16 -1.84 10.38
C ILE A 122 9.30 -2.36 11.52
N HIS A 123 8.78 -3.57 11.35
CA HIS A 123 7.99 -4.28 12.34
C HIS A 123 8.50 -5.71 12.47
N ASN A 124 8.94 -6.12 13.67
CA ASN A 124 9.54 -7.44 13.91
C ASN A 124 10.62 -7.79 12.86
N ASP A 125 11.57 -6.87 12.65
CA ASP A 125 12.67 -6.99 11.68
C ASP A 125 12.26 -7.21 10.21
N ARG A 126 10.99 -6.97 9.91
CA ARG A 126 10.41 -7.02 8.56
C ARG A 126 10.11 -5.62 8.03
N ASP A 127 10.42 -5.39 6.77
CA ASP A 127 9.97 -4.20 6.05
C ASP A 127 8.44 -4.18 5.89
N VAL A 128 7.85 -3.03 6.18
CA VAL A 128 6.41 -2.78 6.05
C VAL A 128 6.23 -1.43 5.37
N ILE A 129 5.41 -1.38 4.32
CA ILE A 129 5.03 -0.12 3.67
C ILE A 129 3.65 0.29 4.16
N LEU A 130 3.58 1.43 4.88
CA LEU A 130 2.32 2.01 5.32
C LEU A 130 1.97 3.23 4.48
N PHE A 131 0.69 3.37 4.15
CA PHE A 131 0.15 4.60 3.58
C PHE A 131 -0.12 5.62 4.68
N ILE A 132 0.38 6.83 4.46
CA ILE A 132 0.18 7.99 5.33
C ILE A 132 -0.51 9.08 4.53
N THR A 133 -1.50 9.73 5.13
CA THR A 133 -2.21 10.87 4.54
C THR A 133 -1.29 12.08 4.32
N LEU A 134 -1.44 12.74 3.18
CA LEU A 134 -0.71 13.96 2.80
C LEU A 134 -1.39 15.23 3.29
N ARG A 135 -2.69 15.14 3.54
CA ARG A 135 -3.60 16.17 4.03
C ARG A 135 -4.74 15.50 4.79
N ASP A 136 -5.61 16.29 5.41
CA ASP A 136 -6.88 15.77 5.89
C ASP A 136 -7.68 15.16 4.73
N ILE A 137 -8.29 14.00 4.98
CA ILE A 137 -9.12 13.28 4.02
C ILE A 137 -10.51 13.13 4.64
N LEU A 138 -11.52 13.68 3.97
CA LEU A 138 -12.90 13.64 4.42
C LEU A 138 -13.53 12.28 4.14
N VAL A 139 -14.71 12.05 4.72
CA VAL A 139 -15.53 10.85 4.46
C VAL A 139 -15.88 10.77 2.97
N ASN A 140 -15.90 9.55 2.43
CA ASN A 140 -16.22 9.25 1.03
C ASN A 140 -15.23 9.76 -0.02
N GLU A 141 -14.05 10.23 0.36
CA GLU A 141 -12.97 10.48 -0.60
C GLU A 141 -12.30 9.17 -1.02
N GLU A 142 -11.97 9.04 -2.31
CA GLU A 142 -11.14 7.95 -2.82
C GLU A 142 -9.69 8.18 -2.42
N LEU A 143 -9.07 7.16 -1.83
CA LEU A 143 -7.64 7.13 -1.55
C LEU A 143 -6.86 6.85 -2.81
N ARG A 144 -5.85 7.68 -3.06
CA ARG A 144 -4.97 7.55 -4.23
C ARG A 144 -3.54 7.89 -3.85
N TYR A 145 -2.58 7.15 -4.41
CA TYR A 145 -1.17 7.47 -4.29
C TYR A 145 -0.49 7.53 -5.65
N ASP A 146 0.65 8.20 -5.70
CA ASP A 146 1.50 8.17 -6.87
C ASP A 146 2.27 6.84 -6.89
N TYR A 147 2.13 6.07 -7.97
CA TYR A 147 2.81 4.77 -8.10
C TYR A 147 4.29 4.97 -8.42
N GLY A 148 4.71 6.20 -8.71
CA GLY A 148 6.07 6.49 -9.13
C GLY A 148 6.40 5.94 -10.50
N ILE A 149 5.39 5.50 -11.27
CA ILE A 149 5.54 5.03 -12.66
C ILE A 149 5.65 6.26 -13.56
N PRO A 150 6.81 6.52 -14.20
CA PRO A 150 6.85 7.44 -15.32
C PRO A 150 5.89 6.89 -16.39
N HIS A 151 5.07 7.76 -16.98
CA HIS A 151 4.33 7.36 -18.18
C HIS A 151 5.35 6.77 -19.18
N VAL A 152 5.17 5.51 -19.59
CA VAL A 152 5.96 4.67 -20.52
C VAL A 152 7.22 3.92 -19.99
N PRO A 153 7.58 2.77 -20.61
CA PRO A 153 7.72 1.46 -19.95
C PRO A 153 9.13 1.28 -19.37
N TRP A 154 9.22 1.14 -18.05
CA TRP A 154 10.43 0.93 -17.27
C TRP A 154 11.62 0.25 -17.99
N PRO A 155 12.68 1.02 -18.32
CA PRO A 155 14.03 0.50 -18.39
C PRO A 155 14.86 1.16 -17.26
N THR A 156 15.44 0.29 -16.45
CA THR A 156 16.35 0.60 -15.35
C THR A 156 17.51 1.51 -15.79
N LEU A 157 17.86 2.50 -14.96
CA LEU A 157 19.25 2.92 -14.75
C LEU A 157 19.61 2.64 -13.28
#